data_AF-A0A969GHM7-F1
#
_entry.id   AF-A0A969GHM7-F1
#
_cell.length_a   1.000
_cell.length_b   1.000
_cell.length_c   1.000
_cell.angle_alpha   90.00
_cell.angle_beta   90.00
_cell.angle_gamma   90.00
#
_symmetry.space_group_name_H-M   'P 1'
#
loop_
_entity.id
_entity.type
_entity.pdbx_description
1 polymer ?
#
loop_
_entity_poly.entity_id
_entity_poly.type
_entity_poly.pdbx_seq_one_letter_code
_entity_poly.pdbx_strand_id
1 'polypeptide(L)'
;MLSVWLLLATFSFLQARTNWKWWILFSFSTALAQYTHNLAAIYLIPLAFTPIFQKDWKTLRALIMAGLAALILYTPWLIYFPAQFAKVSTQYWVEKPGLEKIFTLVLIYLPHLPLSNLFLMFGLLFAVLVITLAFFKLILQEK
;
A
#
# COMPACT_ATOMS: atom_id res chain seq x y z
N MET A 1 -17.05 -4.40 5.40
CA MET A 1 -17.35 -3.06 4.85
C MET A 1 -16.22 -2.52 3.98
N LEU A 2 -14.98 -2.40 4.49
CA LEU A 2 -13.82 -1.97 3.68
C LEU A 2 -13.63 -2.77 2.38
N SER A 3 -13.70 -4.10 2.47
CA SER A 3 -13.53 -5.00 1.33
C SER A 3 -14.50 -4.71 0.18
N VAL A 4 -15.75 -4.34 0.47
CA VAL A 4 -16.76 -3.99 -0.55
C VAL A 4 -16.34 -2.74 -1.31
N TRP A 5 -15.88 -1.71 -0.60
CA TRP A 5 -15.42 -0.47 -1.23
C TRP A 5 -14.15 -0.67 -2.07
N LEU A 6 -13.21 -1.49 -1.60
CA LEU A 6 -12.01 -1.82 -2.36
C LEU A 6 -12.32 -2.66 -3.61
N LEU A 7 -13.26 -3.61 -3.52
CA LEU A 7 -13.73 -4.38 -4.67
C LEU A 7 -14.41 -3.47 -5.68
N LEU A 8 -15.28 -2.56 -5.24
CA LEU A 8 -15.92 -1.57 -6.11
C LEU A 8 -14.92 -0.61 -6.75
N ALA A 9 -13.90 -0.16 -6.01
CA ALA A 9 -12.81 0.65 -6.56
C ALA A 9 -12.02 -0.13 -7.63
N THR A 10 -11.74 -1.40 -7.40
CA THR A 10 -11.02 -2.24 -8.37
C THR A 10 -11.89 -2.50 -9.61
N PHE A 11 -13.16 -2.84 -9.43
CA PHE A 11 -14.09 -3.10 -10.53
C PHE A 11 -14.33 -1.86 -11.38
N SER A 12 -14.59 -0.71 -10.74
CA SER A 12 -14.78 0.57 -11.43
C SER A 12 -13.53 0.99 -12.18
N PHE A 13 -12.33 0.77 -11.65
CA PHE A 13 -11.07 1.01 -12.35
C PHE A 13 -10.96 0.16 -13.64
N LEU A 14 -11.31 -1.12 -13.59
CA LEU A 14 -11.29 -1.98 -14.78
C LEU A 14 -12.31 -1.51 -15.83
N GLN A 15 -13.52 -1.16 -15.40
CA GLN A 15 -14.61 -0.74 -16.29
C GLN A 15 -14.45 0.70 -16.82
N ALA A 16 -13.66 1.53 -16.13
CA ALA A 16 -13.39 2.92 -16.52
C ALA A 16 -12.65 3.07 -17.84
N ARG A 17 -12.03 1.98 -18.33
CA ARG A 17 -11.46 1.90 -19.69
C ARG A 17 -12.53 1.97 -20.77
N THR A 18 -13.73 1.47 -20.50
CA THR A 18 -14.85 1.45 -21.45
C THR A 18 -15.71 2.71 -21.36
N ASN A 19 -15.99 3.20 -20.16
CA ASN A 19 -16.90 4.33 -19.96
C ASN A 19 -16.40 5.27 -18.86
N TRP A 20 -16.37 6.57 -19.17
CA TRP A 20 -15.83 7.60 -18.27
C TRP A 20 -16.61 7.75 -16.97
N LYS A 21 -17.92 7.43 -16.95
CA LYS A 21 -18.78 7.54 -15.77
C LYS A 21 -18.29 6.70 -14.59
N TRP A 22 -17.56 5.62 -14.86
CA TRP A 22 -17.01 4.75 -13.81
C TRP A 22 -15.89 5.42 -13.02
N TRP A 23 -15.25 6.47 -13.54
CA TRP A 23 -14.30 7.27 -12.77
C TRP A 23 -14.94 8.00 -11.59
N ILE A 24 -16.21 8.40 -11.72
CA ILE A 24 -16.96 9.01 -10.62
C ILE A 24 -17.18 7.96 -9.53
N LEU A 25 -17.64 6.76 -9.90
CA LEU A 25 -17.84 5.67 -8.95
C LEU A 25 -16.52 5.24 -8.28
N PHE A 26 -15.43 5.26 -9.04
CA PHE A 26 -14.09 5.02 -8.53
C PHE A 26 -13.72 6.04 -7.45
N SER A 27 -13.90 7.34 -7.71
CA SER A 27 -13.61 8.39 -6.73
C SER A 27 -14.41 8.24 -5.44
N PHE A 28 -15.72 8.00 -5.55
CA PHE A 28 -16.57 7.77 -4.38
C PHE A 28 -16.16 6.51 -3.60
N SER A 29 -15.93 5.39 -4.29
CA SER A 29 -15.55 4.13 -3.64
C SER A 29 -14.19 4.23 -2.96
N THR A 30 -13.23 4.93 -3.59
CA THR A 30 -11.90 5.20 -3.03
C THR A 30 -12.00 6.07 -1.79
N ALA A 31 -12.78 7.15 -1.83
CA ALA A 31 -12.99 8.01 -0.66
C ALA A 31 -13.66 7.24 0.48
N LEU A 32 -14.71 6.45 0.20
CA LEU A 32 -15.43 5.65 1.20
C LEU A 32 -14.56 4.53 1.79
N ALA A 33 -13.70 3.91 0.98
CA ALA A 33 -12.71 2.96 1.48
C ALA A 33 -11.76 3.64 2.49
N GLN A 34 -11.27 4.84 2.15
CA GLN A 34 -10.38 5.61 3.02
C GLN A 34 -11.08 6.07 4.31
N TYR A 35 -12.35 6.49 4.23
CA TYR A 35 -13.18 6.80 5.41
C TYR A 35 -13.38 5.61 6.32
N THR A 36 -13.46 4.39 5.76
CA THR A 36 -13.61 3.17 6.56
C THR A 36 -12.31 2.83 7.28
N HIS A 37 -11.18 2.94 6.57
CA HIS A 37 -9.87 2.63 7.13
C HIS A 37 -8.75 3.36 6.38
N ASN A 38 -7.92 4.13 7.10
CA ASN A 38 -6.81 4.88 6.50
C ASN A 38 -5.80 3.98 5.76
N LEU A 39 -5.64 2.72 6.21
CA LEU A 39 -4.82 1.70 5.53
C LEU A 39 -5.35 1.28 4.15
N ALA A 40 -6.56 1.68 3.74
CA ALA A 40 -7.06 1.45 2.38
C ALA A 40 -6.10 2.02 1.32
N ALA A 41 -5.40 3.11 1.64
CA ALA A 41 -4.34 3.67 0.81
C ALA A 41 -3.26 2.63 0.43
N ILE A 42 -2.90 1.70 1.34
CA ILE A 42 -1.89 0.66 1.05
C ILE A 42 -2.32 -0.24 -0.10
N TYR A 43 -3.62 -0.50 -0.25
CA TYR A 43 -4.16 -1.27 -1.38
C TYR A 43 -4.32 -0.41 -2.64
N LEU A 44 -4.78 0.83 -2.48
CA LEU A 44 -5.07 1.73 -3.61
C LEU A 44 -3.79 2.22 -4.32
N ILE A 45 -2.67 2.33 -3.61
CA ILE A 45 -1.38 2.75 -4.19
C ILE A 45 -0.90 1.76 -5.27
N PRO A 46 -0.76 0.44 -5.01
CA PRO A 46 -0.46 -0.55 -6.05
C PRO A 46 -1.42 -0.52 -7.23
N LEU A 47 -2.73 -0.37 -6.96
CA LEU A 47 -3.74 -0.24 -8.01
C LEU A 47 -3.46 0.98 -8.89
N ALA A 48 -3.05 2.09 -8.29
CA ALA A 48 -2.71 3.32 -9.00
C ALA A 48 -1.41 3.22 -9.82
N PHE A 49 -0.49 2.32 -9.46
CA PHE A 49 0.72 2.04 -10.24
C PHE A 49 0.47 1.19 -11.48
N THR A 50 -0.67 0.50 -11.59
CA THR A 50 -0.96 -0.39 -12.73
C THR A 50 -0.88 0.27 -14.12
N PRO A 51 -1.34 1.53 -14.36
CA PRO A 51 -1.22 2.16 -15.66
C PRO A 51 0.23 2.52 -16.02
N ILE A 52 1.09 2.73 -15.01
CA ILE A 52 2.51 3.06 -15.21
C ILE A 52 3.24 1.84 -15.80
N PHE A 53 2.99 0.64 -15.25
CA PHE A 53 3.55 -0.60 -15.79
C PHE A 53 3.02 -0.92 -17.19
N GLN A 54 1.77 -0.55 -17.49
CA GLN A 54 1.15 -0.73 -18.81
C GLN A 54 1.51 0.38 -19.81
N LYS A 55 2.26 1.42 -19.39
CA LYS A 55 2.58 2.62 -20.18
C LYS A 55 1.33 3.34 -20.73
N ASP A 56 0.20 3.22 -20.04
CA ASP A 56 -1.07 3.85 -20.43
C ASP A 56 -1.25 5.21 -19.74
N TRP A 57 -0.67 6.24 -20.36
CA TRP A 57 -0.69 7.61 -19.87
C TRP A 57 -2.09 8.24 -19.85
N LYS A 58 -3.00 7.77 -20.72
CA LYS A 58 -4.38 8.29 -20.76
C LYS A 58 -5.14 7.85 -19.52
N THR A 59 -5.07 6.56 -19.20
CA THR A 59 -5.64 6.00 -17.98
C THR A 59 -4.97 6.58 -16.73
N LEU A 60 -3.65 6.81 -16.77
CA LEU A 60 -2.93 7.45 -15.65
C LEU A 60 -3.47 8.86 -15.34
N ARG A 61 -3.67 9.71 -16.36
CA ARG A 61 -4.20 11.06 -16.15
C ARG A 61 -5.63 11.03 -15.59
N ALA A 62 -6.49 10.17 -16.12
CA ALA A 62 -7.86 10.02 -15.63
C ALA A 62 -7.90 9.51 -14.18
N LEU A 63 -7.02 8.56 -13.85
CA LEU A 63 -6.83 8.04 -12.50
C LEU A 63 -6.34 9.12 -11.54
N ILE A 64 -5.37 9.95 -11.93
CA ILE A 64 -4.88 11.07 -11.11
C ILE A 64 -6.02 12.05 -10.83
N MET A 65 -6.80 12.42 -11.84
CA MET A 65 -7.97 13.31 -11.68
C MET A 65 -9.02 12.70 -10.75
N ALA A 66 -9.31 11.41 -10.91
CA ALA A 66 -10.25 10.70 -10.05
C ALA A 66 -9.73 10.56 -8.60
N GLY A 67 -8.42 10.37 -8.42
CA GLY A 67 -7.74 10.35 -7.13
C GLY A 67 -7.77 11.71 -6.44
N LEU A 68 -7.55 12.80 -7.18
CA LEU A 68 -7.71 14.17 -6.67
C LEU A 68 -9.16 14.44 -6.25
N ALA A 69 -10.15 14.01 -7.04
CA ALA A 69 -11.55 14.11 -6.65
C ALA A 69 -11.84 13.31 -5.36
N ALA A 70 -11.30 12.10 -5.23
CA ALA A 70 -11.42 11.30 -4.00
C ALA A 70 -10.77 12.00 -2.79
N LEU A 71 -9.60 12.63 -2.98
CA LEU A 71 -8.95 13.42 -1.94
C LEU A 71 -9.81 14.62 -1.51
N ILE A 72 -10.43 15.32 -2.46
CA ILE A 72 -11.35 16.42 -2.15
C ILE A 72 -12.51 15.91 -1.29
N LEU A 73 -13.14 14.79 -1.65
CA LEU A 73 -14.20 14.16 -0.85
C LEU A 73 -13.73 13.72 0.55
N TYR A 74 -12.46 13.35 0.67
CA TYR A 74 -11.83 12.93 1.93
C TYR A 74 -11.30 14.10 2.78
N THR A 75 -11.20 15.31 2.23
CA THR A 75 -10.71 16.53 2.90
C THR A 75 -11.33 16.78 4.28
N PRO A 76 -12.66 16.66 4.48
CA PRO A 76 -13.27 16.92 5.79
C PRO A 76 -12.65 16.07 6.91
N TRP A 77 -12.21 14.85 6.57
CA TRP A 77 -11.62 13.93 7.52
C TRP A 77 -10.11 14.10 7.65
N LEU A 78 -9.43 14.56 6.60
CA LEU A 78 -8.00 14.83 6.58
C LEU A 78 -7.57 15.83 7.67
N ILE A 79 -8.45 16.75 8.05
CA ILE A 79 -8.22 17.75 9.11
C ILE A 79 -8.06 17.09 10.50
N TYR A 80 -8.71 15.95 10.73
CA TYR A 80 -8.62 15.20 12.00
C TYR A 80 -7.44 14.23 12.04
N PHE A 81 -6.80 13.99 10.90
CA PHE A 81 -5.68 13.06 10.77
C PHE A 81 -4.48 13.41 11.68
N PRO A 82 -4.05 14.69 11.82
CA PRO A 82 -2.97 15.05 12.75
C PRO A 82 -3.34 14.74 14.20
N ALA A 83 -4.59 14.97 14.58
CA ALA A 83 -5.07 14.67 15.94
C ALA A 83 -5.08 13.15 16.23
N GLN A 84 -5.30 12.30 15.22
CA GLN A 84 -5.17 10.85 15.36
C GLN A 84 -3.72 10.41 15.57
N PHE A 85 -2.77 11.00 14.84
CA PHE A 85 -1.33 10.73 15.03
C PHE A 85 -0.83 11.19 16.40
N ALA A 86 -1.32 12.33 16.90
CA ALA A 86 -1.00 12.81 18.23
C ALA A 86 -1.45 11.84 19.34
N LYS A 87 -2.59 11.14 19.16
CA LYS A 87 -3.03 10.10 20.10
C LYS A 87 -2.11 8.88 20.08
N VAL A 88 -1.63 8.47 18.90
CA VAL A 88 -0.69 7.35 18.78
C VAL A 88 0.61 7.62 19.53
N SER A 89 1.10 8.87 19.50
CA SER A 89 2.37 9.23 20.14
C SER A 89 2.28 9.52 21.64
N THR A 90 1.09 9.80 22.18
CA THR A 90 0.92 10.24 23.58
C THR A 90 0.10 9.28 24.44
N GLN A 91 -0.81 8.49 23.87
CA GLN A 91 -1.72 7.64 24.64
C GLN A 91 -1.37 6.15 24.61
N TYR A 92 -0.48 5.71 23.73
CA TYR A 92 -0.04 4.31 23.70
C TYR A 92 1.15 4.12 24.64
N TRP A 93 1.00 3.19 25.59
CA TRP A 93 2.06 2.73 26.50
C TRP A 93 3.18 1.94 25.80
N VAL A 94 3.10 1.77 24.48
CA VAL A 94 4.06 1.00 23.68
C VAL A 94 5.14 1.96 23.18
N GLU A 95 6.40 1.62 23.45
CA GLU A 95 7.54 2.37 22.94
C GLU A 95 7.48 2.50 21.41
N LYS A 96 7.86 3.68 20.90
CA LYS A 96 7.89 3.91 19.45
C LYS A 96 8.85 2.88 18.82
N PRO A 97 8.39 2.10 17.83
CA PRO A 97 9.24 1.12 17.18
C PRO A 97 10.41 1.85 16.50
N GLY A 98 11.63 1.47 16.84
CA GLY A 98 12.82 1.94 16.13
C GLY A 98 12.96 1.28 14.76
N LEU A 99 13.98 1.70 14.01
CA LEU A 99 14.25 1.20 12.65
C LEU A 99 14.47 -0.32 12.63
N GLU A 100 14.92 -0.91 13.73
CA GLU A 100 15.11 -2.35 13.93
C GLU A 100 13.82 -3.17 13.73
N LYS A 101 12.65 -2.59 14.04
CA LYS A 101 11.36 -3.27 13.85
C LYS A 101 10.97 -3.41 12.37
N ILE A 102 11.45 -2.51 11.50
CA ILE A 102 11.24 -2.64 10.05
C ILE A 102 11.97 -3.88 9.52
N PHE A 103 13.23 -4.05 9.93
CA PHE A 103 14.01 -5.24 9.58
C PHE A 103 13.44 -6.51 10.20
N THR A 104 12.95 -6.43 11.44
CA THR A 104 12.24 -7.55 12.09
C THR A 104 10.99 -7.93 11.32
N LEU A 105 10.22 -6.96 10.80
CA LEU A 105 9.05 -7.24 9.97
C LEU A 105 9.43 -8.01 8.71
N VAL A 106 10.46 -7.58 7.97
CA VAL A 106 10.95 -8.29 6.78
C VAL A 106 11.38 -9.72 7.13
N LEU A 107 12.04 -9.90 8.28
CA LEU A 107 12.51 -11.21 8.75
C LEU A 107 11.41 -12.08 9.34
N ILE A 108 10.32 -11.52 9.86
CA ILE A 108 9.17 -12.35 10.25
C ILE A 108 8.54 -12.99 9.00
N TYR A 109 8.55 -12.30 7.86
CA TYR A 109 7.98 -12.84 6.62
C TYR A 109 8.91 -13.79 5.84
N LEU A 110 10.23 -13.77 6.05
CA LEU A 110 11.14 -14.79 5.50
C LEU A 110 11.30 -15.99 6.47
N PRO A 111 12.07 -15.89 7.58
CA PRO A 111 12.25 -17.03 8.48
C PRO A 111 11.14 -17.30 9.51
N HIS A 112 10.04 -16.53 9.61
CA HIS A 112 9.01 -16.71 10.68
C HIS A 112 9.56 -16.63 12.12
N LEU A 113 10.72 -16.02 12.32
CA LEU A 113 11.38 -15.97 13.62
C LEU A 113 11.37 -14.54 14.20
N PRO A 114 10.74 -14.30 15.36
CA PRO A 114 10.94 -13.07 16.10
C PRO A 114 12.37 -13.05 16.65
N LEU A 115 13.30 -12.51 15.87
CA LEU A 115 14.72 -12.45 16.23
C LEU A 115 14.97 -11.32 17.23
N SER A 116 15.74 -11.61 18.28
CA SER A 116 16.24 -10.59 19.19
C SER A 116 17.27 -9.68 18.49
N ASN A 117 17.52 -8.49 19.03
CA ASN A 117 18.33 -7.45 18.38
C ASN A 117 19.74 -7.90 17.94
N LEU A 118 20.34 -8.86 18.67
CA LEU A 118 21.67 -9.41 18.34
C LEU A 118 21.67 -10.30 17.08
N PHE A 119 20.57 -11.01 16.82
CA PHE A 119 20.47 -11.96 15.70
C PHE A 119 19.84 -11.36 14.44
N LEU A 120 19.32 -10.14 14.55
CA LEU A 120 18.70 -9.38 13.46
C LEU A 120 19.65 -9.19 12.26
N MET A 121 20.92 -8.87 12.53
CA MET A 121 21.93 -8.63 11.49
C MET A 121 22.27 -9.92 10.71
N PHE A 122 22.37 -11.05 11.41
CA PHE A 122 22.58 -12.35 10.77
C PHE A 122 21.38 -12.79 9.95
N GLY A 123 20.15 -12.59 10.47
CA GLY A 123 18.93 -12.86 9.74
C GLY A 123 18.84 -12.07 8.43
N LEU A 124 19.14 -10.76 8.46
CA LEU A 124 19.17 -9.92 7.27
C LEU A 124 20.19 -10.42 6.24
N LEU A 125 21.39 -10.79 6.69
CA LEU A 125 22.44 -11.31 5.81
C LEU A 125 21.97 -12.59 5.09
N PHE A 126 21.35 -13.53 5.81
CA PHE A 126 20.79 -14.74 5.20
C PHE A 126 19.64 -14.45 4.24
N ALA A 127 18.74 -13.54 4.60
CA ALA A 127 17.63 -13.11 3.74
C ALA A 127 18.14 -12.55 2.40
N VAL A 128 19.11 -11.64 2.44
CA VAL A 128 19.72 -11.06 1.24
C VAL A 128 20.42 -12.15 0.41
N LEU A 129 21.20 -13.04 1.03
CA LEU A 129 21.85 -14.14 0.32
C LEU A 129 20.86 -15.04 -0.42
N VAL A 130 19.75 -15.43 0.23
CA VAL A 130 18.72 -16.27 -0.39
C VAL A 130 18.10 -15.57 -1.59
N ILE A 131 17.76 -14.29 -1.48
CA ILE A 131 17.20 -13.51 -2.59
C ILE A 131 18.22 -13.40 -3.74
N THR A 132 19.48 -13.09 -3.45
CA THR A 132 20.54 -13.00 -4.45
C THR A 132 20.76 -14.34 -5.17
N LEU A 133 20.80 -15.46 -4.44
CA LEU A 133 20.95 -16.79 -5.02
C LEU A 133 19.73 -17.19 -5.87
N ALA A 134 18.52 -16.90 -5.40
CA ALA A 134 17.29 -17.14 -6.17
C ALA A 134 17.28 -16.32 -7.47
N PHE A 135 17.71 -15.07 -7.42
CA PHE A 135 17.83 -14.20 -8.59
C PHE A 135 18.88 -14.70 -9.59
N PHE A 136 20.06 -15.11 -9.09
CA PHE A 136 21.08 -15.74 -9.94
C PHE A 136 20.58 -17.02 -10.60
N LYS A 137 19.85 -17.86 -9.87
CA LYS A 137 19.24 -19.08 -10.42
C LYS A 137 18.24 -18.74 -11.52
N LEU A 138 17.40 -17.71 -11.32
CA LEU A 138 16.42 -17.26 -12.30
C LEU A 138 17.10 -16.83 -13.61
N ILE A 139 18.17 -16.02 -13.53
CA ILE A 139 18.94 -15.57 -14.70
C ILE A 139 19.63 -16.74 -15.40
N LEU A 140 20.16 -17.70 -14.63
CA LEU A 140 20.88 -18.85 -15.19
C LEU A 140 19.93 -19.85 -15.88
N GLN A 141 18.67 -19.95 -15.45
CA GLN A 141 17.64 -20.80 -16.06
C GLN A 141 17.03 -20.22 -17.34
N GLU A 142 17.18 -18.91 -17.59
CA GLU A 142 16.75 -18.26 -18.84
C GLU A 142 17.81 -18.36 -19.97
N LYS A 143 18.97 -18.96 -19.71
CA LYS A 143 19.98 -19.33 -20.72
C LYS A 143 19.87 -20.80 -21.11
#